data_AF-A0A3L7VG11-F1
#
_entry.id   AF-A0A3L7VG11-F1
#
_cell.length_a   1.000
_cell.length_b   1.000
_cell.length_c   1.000
_cell.angle_alpha   90.00
_cell.angle_beta   90.00
_cell.angle_gamma   90.00
#
_symmetry.space_group_name_H-M   'P 1'
#
loop_
_entity.id
_entity.type
_entity.pdbx_description
1 polymer ?
#
loop_
_entity_poly.entity_id
_entity_poly.type
_entity_poly.pdbx_seq_one_letter_code
_entity_poly.pdbx_strand_id
1 'polypeptide(L)'
;MIRTTSVTPFLLMGMLSFGCNKDHEVKTLPPEYRVLATVLAQETKNSTEGFRDNLGLPEIIAGLHSGVLDLRGIKSTNTDITYIADLGDKALTEAVRRLEKLKNLPKPPGEGELFFSSFIDGFFGNFQGGYARGKDAENKQEALLVEGQGLIAALEKLDSASLLLLRVAKEYSNPTVANAGRLRVYFHEKWGGRLSHDWMFLRNDGLEMEDFTILVEIMGQDGKVRKNVHFVPEWSSNTLVCCRYDSYFTVNNVDTVDITIFSPKFSTKFNYKYSGEEANKNIQEYCDKVTFAMIYRPFKAGVFWDDQRAVNFYYLGGGGFLPMCKVEVTFKNGNQSEGWIWNRDNWIEKEWKLFETPKGGLTFDPKTIDILITFPNSTAQIKRTYKVE
;
A
#
# COMPACT_ATOMS: atom_id res chain seq x y z
N MET A 1 -52.77 -67.84 -36.78
CA MET A 1 -52.35 -66.71 -37.63
C MET A 1 -51.11 -66.11 -36.99
N ILE A 2 -49.93 -66.31 -37.61
CA ILE A 2 -48.75 -65.41 -37.66
C ILE A 2 -48.30 -64.81 -36.29
N ARG A 3 -47.09 -64.97 -35.72
CA ARG A 3 -45.77 -65.47 -36.13
C ARG A 3 -44.87 -65.48 -34.86
N THR A 4 -43.83 -66.34 -34.86
CA THR A 4 -42.45 -66.17 -34.30
C THR A 4 -42.24 -65.84 -32.81
N THR A 5 -41.73 -66.77 -31.97
CA THR A 5 -40.29 -67.09 -31.69
C THR A 5 -39.51 -65.88 -31.11
N SER A 6 -38.71 -65.93 -30.05
CA SER A 6 -37.91 -67.01 -29.44
C SER A 6 -37.56 -66.72 -27.97
N VAL A 7 -37.12 -67.76 -27.26
CA VAL A 7 -36.53 -67.78 -25.92
C VAL A 7 -35.00 -67.59 -26.01
N THR A 8 -34.35 -67.19 -24.90
CA THR A 8 -32.94 -67.47 -24.47
C THR A 8 -31.79 -66.44 -24.82
N PRO A 9 -30.60 -66.49 -24.13
CA PRO A 9 -30.03 -65.39 -23.32
C PRO A 9 -28.65 -64.88 -23.82
N PHE A 10 -28.07 -63.83 -23.22
CA PHE A 10 -26.63 -63.51 -23.40
C PHE A 10 -25.96 -62.92 -22.15
N LEU A 11 -24.80 -63.52 -21.85
CA LEU A 11 -23.74 -63.10 -20.93
C LEU A 11 -23.01 -61.82 -21.42
N LEU A 12 -22.31 -61.21 -20.46
CA LEU A 12 -20.94 -60.66 -20.53
C LEU A 12 -20.74 -59.12 -20.61
N MET A 13 -20.00 -58.65 -19.59
CA MET A 13 -18.96 -57.61 -19.59
C MET A 13 -19.30 -56.19 -20.06
N GLY A 14 -19.37 -55.27 -19.09
CA GLY A 14 -19.05 -53.85 -19.27
C GLY A 14 -18.21 -53.37 -18.08
N MET A 15 -16.93 -53.18 -18.33
CA MET A 15 -15.88 -52.85 -17.36
C MET A 15 -16.22 -51.61 -16.51
N LEU A 16 -16.00 -51.74 -15.21
CA LEU A 16 -15.71 -50.62 -14.31
C LEU A 16 -14.46 -49.90 -14.83
N SER A 17 -14.64 -48.72 -15.44
CA SER A 17 -13.55 -47.77 -15.58
C SER A 17 -13.36 -47.09 -14.22
N PHE A 18 -12.56 -47.73 -13.36
CA PHE A 18 -11.80 -47.00 -12.36
C PHE A 18 -10.81 -46.14 -13.13
N GLY A 19 -11.20 -44.90 -13.41
CA GLY A 19 -10.28 -43.85 -13.81
C GLY A 19 -9.23 -43.72 -12.72
N CYS A 20 -8.04 -44.20 -13.02
CA CYS A 20 -6.84 -44.08 -12.22
C CYS A 20 -6.62 -42.57 -11.97
N ASN A 21 -7.03 -42.08 -10.80
CA ASN A 21 -6.54 -40.82 -10.26
C ASN A 21 -5.05 -41.07 -10.10
N LYS A 22 -4.24 -40.53 -11.02
CA LYS A 22 -2.80 -40.46 -10.78
C LYS A 22 -2.66 -39.64 -9.52
N ASP A 23 -2.25 -40.27 -8.43
CA ASP A 23 -1.78 -39.58 -7.25
C ASP A 23 -0.72 -38.58 -7.75
N HIS A 24 -1.08 -37.30 -7.78
CA HIS A 24 -0.13 -36.25 -8.05
C HIS A 24 0.82 -36.27 -6.86
N GLU A 25 2.03 -36.79 -7.08
CA GLU A 25 3.10 -36.78 -6.09
C GLU A 25 3.30 -35.34 -5.62
N VAL A 26 2.95 -35.09 -4.36
CA VAL A 26 3.08 -33.77 -3.74
C VAL A 26 4.58 -33.48 -3.66
N LYS A 27 5.07 -32.59 -4.52
CA LYS A 27 6.46 -32.17 -4.48
C LYS A 27 6.69 -31.31 -3.25
N THR A 28 7.52 -31.77 -2.35
CA THR A 28 7.94 -30.98 -1.19
C THR A 28 8.84 -29.84 -1.64
N LEU A 29 8.54 -28.62 -1.20
CA LEU A 29 9.36 -27.46 -1.47
C LEU A 29 10.71 -27.60 -0.75
N PRO A 30 11.86 -27.32 -1.40
CA PRO A 30 13.17 -27.49 -0.75
C PRO A 30 13.30 -26.57 0.49
N PRO A 31 13.83 -27.05 1.63
CA PRO A 31 13.98 -26.22 2.83
C PRO A 31 14.79 -24.94 2.58
N GLU A 32 15.78 -24.99 1.70
CA GLU A 32 16.58 -23.84 1.32
C GLU A 32 15.78 -22.77 0.55
N TYR A 33 14.67 -23.14 -0.10
CA TYR A 33 13.76 -22.16 -0.70
C TYR A 33 13.05 -21.34 0.39
N ARG A 34 12.71 -21.94 1.54
CA ARG A 34 12.09 -21.19 2.65
C ARG A 34 13.02 -20.06 3.12
N VAL A 35 14.32 -20.34 3.23
CA VAL A 35 15.34 -19.33 3.57
C VAL A 35 15.40 -18.26 2.49
N LEU A 36 15.53 -18.67 1.22
CA LEU A 36 15.58 -17.76 0.07
C LEU A 36 14.37 -16.81 0.03
N ALA A 37 13.16 -17.37 0.13
CA ALA A 37 11.92 -16.63 0.07
C ALA A 37 11.72 -15.73 1.30
N THR A 38 12.15 -16.16 2.49
CA THR A 38 12.10 -15.32 3.69
C THR A 38 12.98 -14.08 3.57
N VAL A 39 14.13 -14.18 2.90
CA VAL A 39 15.03 -13.04 2.69
C VAL A 39 14.57 -12.12 1.56
N LEU A 40 14.07 -12.69 0.45
CA LEU A 40 13.82 -11.93 -0.78
C LEU A 40 12.35 -11.50 -0.99
N ALA A 41 11.39 -12.19 -0.36
CA ALA A 41 9.99 -11.80 -0.48
C ALA A 41 9.68 -10.59 0.41
N GLN A 42 8.67 -9.83 0.02
CA GLN A 42 8.18 -8.72 0.82
C GLN A 42 7.55 -9.22 2.11
N GLU A 43 7.83 -8.46 3.17
CA GLU A 43 7.44 -8.79 4.52
C GLU A 43 5.92 -8.93 4.67
N THR A 44 5.50 -9.93 5.44
CA THR A 44 4.13 -10.11 5.88
C THR A 44 4.09 -10.14 7.41
N LYS A 45 2.98 -9.67 8.00
CA LYS A 45 2.74 -9.70 9.46
C LYS A 45 1.32 -10.13 9.77
N ASN A 46 1.06 -10.56 10.98
CA ASN A 46 -0.30 -10.91 11.43
C ASN A 46 -1.15 -9.68 11.79
N SER A 47 -0.57 -8.48 11.84
CA SER A 47 -1.25 -7.21 12.08
C SER A 47 -0.45 -6.05 11.49
N THR A 48 -1.10 -4.90 11.29
CA THR A 48 -0.44 -3.66 10.84
C THR A 48 0.56 -3.14 11.87
N GLU A 49 0.29 -3.32 13.16
CA GLU A 49 1.19 -2.93 14.26
C GLU A 49 2.50 -3.72 14.30
N GLY A 50 2.55 -4.87 13.61
CA GLY A 50 3.76 -5.68 13.50
C GLY A 50 4.83 -5.07 12.59
N PHE A 51 4.47 -4.09 11.75
CA PHE A 51 5.41 -3.37 10.90
C PHE A 51 6.10 -2.27 11.71
N ARG A 52 7.43 -2.15 11.54
CA ARG A 52 8.23 -1.16 12.27
C ARG A 52 8.55 0.01 11.34
N ASP A 53 7.98 1.16 11.64
CA ASP A 53 8.18 2.38 10.83
C ASP A 53 9.40 3.21 11.26
N ASN A 54 10.01 2.89 12.41
CA ASN A 54 11.07 3.71 13.04
C ASN A 54 12.39 2.94 13.22
N LEU A 55 12.75 2.05 12.29
CA LEU A 55 14.02 1.33 12.38
C LEU A 55 15.19 2.31 12.18
N GLY A 56 16.16 2.26 13.10
CA GLY A 56 17.38 3.03 12.95
C GLY A 56 18.22 2.49 11.80
N LEU A 57 18.97 3.36 11.11
CA LEU A 57 19.90 2.95 10.05
C LEU A 57 20.84 1.77 10.46
N PRO A 58 21.39 1.69 11.69
CA PRO A 58 22.17 0.52 12.11
C PRO A 58 21.37 -0.79 12.10
N GLU A 59 20.09 -0.76 12.47
CA GLU A 59 19.21 -1.94 12.47
C GLU A 59 18.91 -2.38 11.03
N ILE A 60 18.65 -1.42 10.13
CA ILE A 60 18.48 -1.68 8.70
C ILE A 60 19.74 -2.36 8.13
N ILE A 61 20.92 -1.78 8.36
CA ILE A 61 22.19 -2.33 7.89
C ILE A 61 22.44 -3.74 8.47
N ALA A 62 22.16 -3.95 9.77
CA ALA A 62 22.31 -5.26 10.39
C ALA A 62 21.37 -6.31 9.79
N GLY A 63 20.10 -5.94 9.52
CA GLY A 63 19.14 -6.83 8.86
C GLY A 63 19.58 -7.23 7.46
N LEU A 64 20.10 -6.29 6.67
CA LEU A 64 20.63 -6.57 5.34
C LEU A 64 21.87 -7.48 5.38
N HIS A 65 22.80 -7.26 6.33
CA HIS A 65 23.95 -8.15 6.55
C HIS A 65 23.49 -9.57 6.95
N SER A 66 22.47 -9.69 7.79
CA SER A 66 21.88 -11.00 8.12
C SER A 66 21.38 -11.70 6.86
N GLY A 67 20.61 -11.00 6.02
CA GLY A 67 20.13 -11.54 4.75
C GLY A 67 21.27 -11.98 3.81
N VAL A 68 22.37 -11.22 3.73
CA VAL A 68 23.57 -11.62 2.97
C VAL A 68 24.14 -12.95 3.48
N LEU A 69 24.26 -13.10 4.80
CA LEU A 69 24.79 -14.34 5.42
C LEU A 69 23.85 -15.52 5.16
N ASP A 70 22.54 -15.32 5.28
CA ASP A 70 21.53 -16.34 5.02
C ASP A 70 21.59 -16.82 3.56
N LEU A 71 21.66 -15.89 2.59
CA LEU A 71 21.76 -16.23 1.17
C LEU A 71 23.06 -16.96 0.82
N ARG A 72 24.19 -16.56 1.38
CA ARG A 72 25.48 -17.26 1.20
C ARG A 72 25.50 -18.65 1.84
N GLY A 73 24.69 -18.85 2.88
CA GLY A 73 24.51 -20.14 3.54
C GLY A 73 23.76 -21.16 2.68
N ILE A 74 23.02 -20.72 1.67
CA ILE A 74 22.20 -21.59 0.82
C ILE A 74 23.10 -22.52 -0.01
N LYS A 75 22.92 -23.83 0.22
CA LYS A 75 23.49 -24.91 -0.59
C LYS A 75 22.35 -25.72 -1.18
N SER A 76 22.04 -25.46 -2.46
CA SER A 76 20.99 -26.17 -3.18
C SER A 76 21.57 -26.98 -4.34
N THR A 77 20.88 -28.07 -4.68
CA THR A 77 21.08 -28.78 -5.95
C THR A 77 20.18 -28.22 -7.06
N ASN A 78 19.18 -27.40 -6.71
CA ASN A 78 18.33 -26.71 -7.67
C ASN A 78 19.07 -25.46 -8.20
N THR A 79 19.37 -25.46 -9.50
CA THR A 79 20.13 -24.40 -10.16
C THR A 79 19.42 -23.04 -10.12
N ASP A 80 18.09 -23.02 -10.12
CA ASP A 80 17.33 -21.77 -10.05
C ASP A 80 17.44 -21.18 -8.64
N ILE A 81 17.35 -22.00 -7.57
CA ILE A 81 17.60 -21.55 -6.19
C ILE A 81 19.02 -20.99 -6.03
N THR A 82 20.04 -21.71 -6.53
CA THR A 82 21.42 -21.23 -6.48
C THR A 82 21.61 -19.91 -7.21
N TYR A 83 21.03 -19.77 -8.40
CA TYR A 83 21.13 -18.55 -9.20
C TYR A 83 20.44 -17.36 -8.50
N ILE A 84 19.24 -17.55 -7.96
CA ILE A 84 18.49 -16.50 -7.28
C ILE A 84 19.20 -16.09 -5.98
N ALA A 85 19.76 -17.05 -5.23
CA ALA A 85 20.55 -16.77 -4.03
C ALA A 85 21.80 -15.92 -4.34
N ASP A 86 22.55 -16.26 -5.39
CA ASP A 86 23.73 -15.50 -5.84
C ASP A 86 23.36 -14.09 -6.31
N LEU A 87 22.27 -13.95 -7.07
CA LEU A 87 21.77 -12.64 -7.50
C LEU A 87 21.36 -11.78 -6.30
N GLY A 88 20.63 -12.38 -5.33
CA GLY A 88 20.20 -11.73 -4.10
C GLY A 88 21.38 -11.31 -3.21
N ASP A 89 22.37 -12.18 -3.00
CA ASP A 89 23.60 -11.86 -2.24
C ASP A 89 24.32 -10.65 -2.85
N LYS A 90 24.57 -10.68 -4.16
CA LYS A 90 25.25 -9.58 -4.86
C LYS A 90 24.49 -8.27 -4.72
N ALA A 91 23.17 -8.31 -4.84
CA ALA A 91 22.33 -7.12 -4.74
C ALA A 91 22.24 -6.58 -3.30
N LEU A 92 22.04 -7.43 -2.29
CA LEU A 92 22.06 -7.02 -0.88
C LEU A 92 23.43 -6.50 -0.45
N THR A 93 24.51 -7.18 -0.85
CA THR A 93 25.88 -6.74 -0.55
C THR A 93 26.15 -5.35 -1.12
N GLU A 94 25.70 -5.09 -2.36
CA GLU A 94 25.81 -3.76 -2.96
C GLU A 94 24.94 -2.73 -2.21
N ALA A 95 23.69 -3.07 -1.85
CA ALA A 95 22.81 -2.18 -1.10
C ALA A 95 23.41 -1.77 0.26
N VAL A 96 23.93 -2.74 1.02
CA VAL A 96 24.66 -2.50 2.28
C VAL A 96 25.84 -1.56 2.05
N ARG A 97 26.69 -1.86 1.06
CA ARG A 97 27.86 -1.04 0.74
C ARG A 97 27.48 0.40 0.39
N ARG A 98 26.37 0.59 -0.34
CA ARG A 98 25.85 1.92 -0.70
C ARG A 98 25.32 2.65 0.53
N LEU A 99 24.55 1.98 1.39
CA LEU A 99 24.05 2.56 2.64
C LEU A 99 25.17 2.96 3.60
N GLU A 100 26.22 2.14 3.73
CA GLU A 100 27.39 2.45 4.55
C GLU A 100 28.17 3.66 4.00
N LYS A 101 28.32 3.76 2.67
CA LYS A 101 28.91 4.95 2.05
C LYS A 101 28.05 6.19 2.27
N LEU A 102 26.75 6.08 2.01
CA LEU A 102 25.75 7.12 2.24
C LEU A 102 25.83 7.64 3.68
N LYS A 103 25.91 6.75 4.68
CA LYS A 103 26.07 7.10 6.10
C LYS A 103 27.33 7.92 6.39
N ASN A 104 28.42 7.63 5.69
CA ASN A 104 29.74 8.22 5.92
C ASN A 104 30.00 9.49 5.08
N LEU A 105 29.10 9.83 4.15
CA LEU A 105 29.22 11.07 3.38
C LEU A 105 29.00 12.29 4.29
N PRO A 106 29.77 13.38 4.10
CA PRO A 106 29.55 14.62 4.85
C PRO A 106 28.14 15.14 4.58
N LYS A 107 27.28 15.13 5.61
CA LYS A 107 25.93 15.67 5.50
C LYS A 107 26.02 17.19 5.34
N PRO A 108 25.34 17.80 4.35
CA PRO A 108 25.20 19.24 4.29
C PRO A 108 24.61 19.76 5.62
N PRO A 109 25.10 20.87 6.20
CA PRO A 109 24.47 21.46 7.37
C PRO A 109 23.01 21.85 7.04
N GLY A 110 22.05 21.43 7.87
CA GLY A 110 20.63 21.72 7.66
C GLY A 110 19.87 20.63 6.90
N GLU A 111 19.20 21.01 5.80
CA GLU A 111 18.28 20.18 4.99
C GLU A 111 18.88 18.86 4.48
N GLY A 112 20.21 18.71 4.44
CA GLY A 112 20.87 17.49 3.96
C GLY A 112 20.74 16.28 4.89
N GLU A 113 20.67 16.50 6.20
CA GLU A 113 20.40 15.41 7.16
C GLU A 113 18.93 14.99 7.13
N LEU A 114 18.03 15.95 6.96
CA LEU A 114 16.59 15.71 6.75
C LEU A 114 16.33 15.05 5.40
N PHE A 115 17.06 15.40 4.34
CA PHE A 115 16.99 14.72 3.04
C PHE A 115 17.46 13.27 3.15
N PHE A 116 18.55 13.02 3.90
CA PHE A 116 19.06 11.68 4.10
C PHE A 116 18.08 10.80 4.90
N SER A 117 17.59 11.30 6.03
CA SER A 117 16.57 10.59 6.80
C SER A 117 15.32 10.42 5.95
N SER A 118 14.81 11.48 5.31
CA SER A 118 13.63 11.40 4.42
C SER A 118 13.87 10.60 3.13
N PHE A 119 15.11 10.30 2.74
CA PHE A 119 15.41 9.40 1.62
C PHE A 119 15.41 7.96 2.09
N ILE A 120 16.02 7.66 3.24
CA ILE A 120 15.96 6.32 3.85
C ILE A 120 14.53 6.04 4.29
N ASP A 121 13.97 6.89 5.14
CA ASP A 121 12.58 6.88 5.55
C ASP A 121 11.70 6.94 4.32
N GLY A 122 12.04 7.70 3.26
CA GLY A 122 11.20 7.80 2.07
C GLY A 122 11.19 6.60 1.14
N PHE A 123 12.33 5.93 1.05
CA PHE A 123 12.48 4.65 0.37
C PHE A 123 11.81 3.52 1.17
N PHE A 124 11.76 3.66 2.50
CA PHE A 124 11.04 2.79 3.43
C PHE A 124 9.69 3.41 3.93
N GLY A 125 9.13 4.43 3.24
CA GLY A 125 8.08 5.33 3.80
C GLY A 125 8.11 6.86 3.46
N ASN A 126 7.96 7.23 2.17
CA ASN A 126 7.64 8.57 1.59
C ASN A 126 8.74 9.67 1.36
N PHE A 127 8.96 10.03 0.08
CA PHE A 127 10.04 10.91 -0.44
C PHE A 127 9.51 12.28 -0.88
N GLN A 128 9.73 13.37 -0.13
CA GLN A 128 9.56 14.71 -0.68
C GLN A 128 10.38 15.82 0.02
N GLY A 129 11.28 16.45 -0.75
CA GLY A 129 11.59 17.88 -0.69
C GLY A 129 12.86 18.33 0.06
N GLY A 130 13.84 18.83 -0.69
CA GLY A 130 14.88 19.72 -0.15
C GLY A 130 16.06 19.93 -1.11
N TYR A 131 16.06 21.02 -1.89
CA TYR A 131 17.19 21.42 -2.73
C TYR A 131 17.40 22.94 -2.65
N ALA A 132 18.50 23.38 -2.03
CA ALA A 132 19.42 24.40 -2.57
C ALA A 132 20.56 24.78 -1.59
N ARG A 133 21.84 24.70 -2.05
CA ARG A 133 22.79 25.84 -2.22
C ARG A 133 24.28 25.46 -2.27
N GLY A 134 24.97 25.86 -3.34
CA GLY A 134 26.42 26.20 -3.39
C GLY A 134 27.35 25.09 -3.92
N LYS A 135 28.45 25.45 -4.58
CA LYS A 135 29.38 24.54 -5.30
C LYS A 135 29.99 23.40 -4.44
N ASP A 136 30.17 23.62 -3.14
CA ASP A 136 30.57 22.55 -2.20
C ASP A 136 29.40 21.64 -1.81
N ALA A 137 28.17 22.19 -1.76
CA ALA A 137 26.96 21.40 -1.61
C ALA A 137 26.60 20.64 -2.89
N GLU A 138 26.90 21.17 -4.09
CA GLU A 138 26.72 20.47 -5.36
C GLU A 138 27.55 19.19 -5.43
N ASN A 139 28.84 19.25 -5.06
CA ASN A 139 29.68 18.04 -5.02
C ASN A 139 29.21 17.02 -3.96
N LYS A 140 28.77 17.49 -2.79
CA LYS A 140 28.19 16.63 -1.73
C LYS A 140 26.88 16.02 -2.18
N GLN A 141 26.06 16.79 -2.89
CA GLN A 141 24.79 16.37 -3.44
C GLN A 141 24.96 15.38 -4.59
N GLU A 142 25.94 15.59 -5.47
CA GLU A 142 26.28 14.65 -6.53
C GLU A 142 26.74 13.32 -5.94
N ALA A 143 27.60 13.33 -4.91
CA ALA A 143 28.00 12.11 -4.22
C ALA A 143 26.81 11.38 -3.57
N LEU A 144 25.89 12.12 -2.95
CA LEU A 144 24.64 11.56 -2.40
C LEU A 144 23.76 10.97 -3.49
N LEU A 145 23.62 11.65 -4.64
CA LEU A 145 22.83 11.19 -5.78
C LEU A 145 23.44 9.93 -6.41
N VAL A 146 24.76 9.87 -6.59
CA VAL A 146 25.45 8.70 -7.14
C VAL A 146 25.27 7.48 -6.25
N GLU A 147 25.46 7.63 -4.94
CA GLU A 147 25.27 6.51 -4.01
C GLU A 147 23.79 6.15 -3.84
N GLY A 148 22.87 7.12 -3.87
CA GLY A 148 21.42 6.91 -3.83
C GLY A 148 20.89 6.20 -5.08
N GLN A 149 21.30 6.60 -6.28
CA GLN A 149 20.97 5.91 -7.53
C GLN A 149 21.55 4.49 -7.56
N GLY A 150 22.78 4.33 -7.07
CA GLY A 150 23.41 3.01 -6.92
C GLY A 150 22.62 2.11 -5.97
N LEU A 151 22.08 2.67 -4.88
CA LEU A 151 21.20 1.95 -3.97
C LEU A 151 19.89 1.54 -4.66
N ILE A 152 19.22 2.47 -5.36
CA ILE A 152 17.99 2.16 -6.11
C ILE A 152 18.22 1.00 -7.09
N ALA A 153 19.30 1.05 -7.87
CA ALA A 153 19.64 0.00 -8.83
C ALA A 153 19.94 -1.35 -8.15
N ALA A 154 20.48 -1.36 -6.93
CA ALA A 154 20.67 -2.59 -6.16
C ALA A 154 19.32 -3.16 -5.69
N LEU A 155 18.40 -2.30 -5.27
CA LEU A 155 17.07 -2.69 -4.81
C LEU A 155 16.17 -3.16 -5.97
N GLU A 156 16.30 -2.59 -7.17
CA GLU A 156 15.69 -3.10 -8.42
C GLU A 156 16.17 -4.52 -8.77
N LYS A 157 17.45 -4.83 -8.51
CA LYS A 157 17.98 -6.19 -8.69
C LYS A 157 17.41 -7.16 -7.65
N LEU A 158 17.19 -6.73 -6.41
CA LEU A 158 16.52 -7.55 -5.40
C LEU A 158 15.06 -7.81 -5.76
N ASP A 159 14.35 -6.80 -6.24
CA ASP A 159 13.00 -6.95 -6.75
C ASP A 159 12.93 -7.97 -7.90
N SER A 160 13.90 -7.90 -8.82
CA SER A 160 14.06 -8.88 -9.89
C SER A 160 14.33 -10.29 -9.36
N ALA A 161 15.19 -10.44 -8.34
CA ALA A 161 15.45 -11.72 -7.69
C ALA A 161 14.20 -12.28 -7.00
N SER A 162 13.43 -11.42 -6.33
CA SER A 162 12.16 -11.76 -5.70
C SER A 162 11.13 -12.29 -6.71
N LEU A 163 11.02 -11.67 -7.88
CA LEU A 163 10.15 -12.15 -8.96
C LEU A 163 10.57 -13.53 -9.52
N LEU A 164 11.86 -13.86 -9.46
CA LEU A 164 12.35 -15.19 -9.89
C LEU A 164 11.96 -16.30 -8.90
N LEU A 165 11.60 -15.99 -7.65
CA LEU A 165 11.06 -16.98 -6.70
C LEU A 165 9.86 -17.72 -7.29
N LEU A 166 9.03 -17.03 -8.09
CA LEU A 166 7.85 -17.59 -8.74
C LEU A 166 8.18 -18.76 -9.66
N ARG A 167 9.36 -18.77 -10.26
CA ARG A 167 9.80 -19.87 -11.13
C ARG A 167 9.98 -21.16 -10.33
N VAL A 168 10.64 -21.07 -9.18
CA VAL A 168 10.81 -22.19 -8.25
C VAL A 168 9.46 -22.55 -7.64
N ALA A 169 8.73 -21.60 -7.06
CA ALA A 169 7.43 -21.86 -6.43
C ALA A 169 6.47 -22.63 -7.36
N LYS A 170 6.40 -22.22 -8.63
CA LYS A 170 5.54 -22.87 -9.64
C LYS A 170 5.94 -24.33 -9.91
N GLU A 171 7.23 -24.66 -9.89
CA GLU A 171 7.73 -26.03 -10.12
C GLU A 171 7.23 -27.04 -9.08
N TYR A 172 7.07 -26.57 -7.83
CA TYR A 172 6.66 -27.36 -6.67
C TYR A 172 5.18 -27.18 -6.31
N SER A 173 4.47 -26.28 -6.99
CA SER A 173 3.08 -25.95 -6.68
C SER A 173 2.10 -27.04 -7.12
N ASN A 174 1.02 -27.21 -6.35
CA ASN A 174 -0.14 -28.01 -6.77
C ASN A 174 -0.80 -27.37 -8.01
N PRO A 175 -1.52 -28.11 -8.88
CA PRO A 175 -2.30 -27.49 -9.95
C PRO A 175 -3.25 -26.41 -9.41
N THR A 176 -3.39 -25.33 -10.17
CA THR A 176 -4.26 -24.21 -9.80
C THR A 176 -5.71 -24.67 -9.76
N VAL A 177 -6.36 -24.49 -8.61
CA VAL A 177 -7.78 -24.73 -8.39
C VAL A 177 -8.52 -23.42 -8.13
N ALA A 178 -9.85 -23.44 -8.20
CA ALA A 178 -10.66 -22.29 -7.84
C ALA A 178 -10.52 -21.97 -6.34
N ASN A 179 -10.44 -20.68 -6.00
CA ASN A 179 -10.35 -20.23 -4.60
C ASN A 179 -11.57 -20.67 -3.75
N ALA A 180 -12.77 -20.74 -4.35
CA ALA A 180 -14.02 -21.13 -3.69
C ALA A 180 -14.30 -20.43 -2.34
N GLY A 181 -13.83 -19.17 -2.19
CA GLY A 181 -14.00 -18.39 -0.97
C GLY A 181 -13.04 -18.75 0.18
N ARG A 182 -12.09 -19.66 -0.04
CA ARG A 182 -11.10 -20.08 0.96
C ARG A 182 -10.23 -18.91 1.41
N LEU A 183 -9.81 -18.08 0.48
CA LEU A 183 -8.99 -16.90 0.74
C LEU A 183 -9.78 -15.64 0.40
N ARG A 184 -9.68 -14.62 1.25
CA ARG A 184 -10.29 -13.31 1.01
C ARG A 184 -9.23 -12.22 1.03
N VAL A 185 -9.45 -11.20 0.21
CA VAL A 185 -8.58 -10.03 0.12
C VAL A 185 -9.38 -8.78 0.42
N TYR A 186 -8.75 -7.89 1.15
CA TYR A 186 -9.18 -6.50 1.33
C TYR A 186 -7.99 -5.62 1.01
N PHE A 187 -8.21 -4.56 0.23
CA PHE A 187 -7.17 -3.62 -0.11
C PHE A 187 -7.56 -2.22 0.34
N HIS A 188 -6.61 -1.49 0.91
CA HIS A 188 -6.78 -0.12 1.36
C HIS A 188 -5.68 0.71 0.71
N GLU A 189 -6.06 1.45 -0.34
CA GLU A 189 -5.16 2.40 -0.96
C GLU A 189 -4.87 3.57 -0.02
N LYS A 190 -3.63 4.04 -0.03
CA LYS A 190 -3.26 5.25 0.68
C LYS A 190 -4.04 6.43 0.14
N TRP A 191 -4.55 7.25 1.05
CA TRP A 191 -5.34 8.40 0.67
C TRP A 191 -4.69 9.69 1.14
N GLY A 192 -4.15 10.43 0.17
CA GLY A 192 -3.68 11.80 0.31
C GLY A 192 -2.62 12.06 1.39
N GLY A 193 -1.92 11.04 1.88
CA GLY A 193 -0.91 11.16 2.94
C GLY A 193 -1.42 10.81 4.35
N ARG A 194 -2.70 10.46 4.51
CA ARG A 194 -3.27 9.96 5.79
C ARG A 194 -2.75 8.57 6.13
N LEU A 195 -2.73 7.68 5.15
CA LEU A 195 -2.00 6.42 5.25
C LEU A 195 -0.65 6.66 4.56
N SER A 196 0.43 6.28 5.23
CA SER A 196 1.77 6.32 4.64
C SER A 196 1.97 5.25 3.57
N HIS A 197 1.11 4.21 3.56
CA HIS A 197 1.24 3.01 2.74
C HIS A 197 -0.11 2.51 2.27
N ASP A 198 -0.10 1.78 1.15
CA ASP A 198 -1.24 0.93 0.81
C ASP A 198 -1.14 -0.35 1.64
N TRP A 199 -2.29 -0.89 2.02
CA TRP A 199 -2.37 -2.09 2.84
C TRP A 199 -3.21 -3.14 2.14
N MET A 200 -2.70 -4.37 2.08
CA MET A 200 -3.49 -5.53 1.71
C MET A 200 -3.61 -6.48 2.90
N PHE A 201 -4.84 -6.91 3.12
CA PHE A 201 -5.20 -7.91 4.13
C PHE A 201 -5.65 -9.16 3.41
N LEU A 202 -4.95 -10.25 3.67
CA LEU A 202 -5.22 -11.56 3.14
C LEU A 202 -5.72 -12.43 4.30
N ARG A 203 -6.91 -13.02 4.16
CA ARG A 203 -7.50 -13.90 5.19
C ARG A 203 -7.58 -15.33 4.69
N ASN A 204 -7.14 -16.28 5.52
CA ASN A 204 -7.31 -17.71 5.27
C ASN A 204 -8.53 -18.23 6.04
N ASP A 205 -9.66 -18.42 5.36
CA ASP A 205 -10.86 -19.06 5.94
C ASP A 205 -10.89 -20.57 5.72
N GLY A 206 -9.83 -21.14 5.12
CA GLY A 206 -9.66 -22.58 4.93
C GLY A 206 -8.89 -23.25 6.05
N LEU A 207 -8.41 -24.47 5.76
CA LEU A 207 -7.49 -25.19 6.64
C LEU A 207 -6.15 -24.46 6.73
N GLU A 208 -5.44 -24.71 7.82
CA GLU A 208 -4.04 -24.35 8.00
C GLU A 208 -3.17 -24.95 6.88
N MET A 209 -2.17 -24.19 6.47
CA MET A 209 -1.29 -24.56 5.39
C MET A 209 0.11 -23.95 5.55
N GLU A 210 1.04 -24.40 4.70
CA GLU A 210 2.44 -23.98 4.71
C GLU A 210 2.92 -23.59 3.30
N ASP A 211 4.04 -22.87 3.27
CA ASP A 211 4.85 -22.59 2.08
C ASP A 211 4.12 -21.84 0.97
N PHE A 212 3.53 -20.69 1.31
CA PHE A 212 2.85 -19.85 0.33
C PHE A 212 3.80 -18.86 -0.29
N THR A 213 4.03 -18.99 -1.59
CA THR A 213 4.53 -17.88 -2.39
C THR A 213 3.33 -17.18 -3.04
N ILE A 214 3.17 -15.90 -2.73
CA ILE A 214 2.02 -15.10 -3.12
C ILE A 214 2.52 -14.01 -4.07
N LEU A 215 2.09 -14.07 -5.32
CA LEU A 215 2.23 -12.95 -6.25
C LEU A 215 1.00 -12.06 -6.13
N VAL A 216 1.24 -10.79 -5.84
CA VAL A 216 0.25 -9.72 -5.87
C VAL A 216 0.58 -8.79 -7.02
N GLU A 217 -0.37 -8.61 -7.94
CA GLU A 217 -0.26 -7.66 -9.05
C GLU A 217 -1.28 -6.53 -8.81
N ILE A 218 -0.78 -5.34 -8.47
CA ILE A 218 -1.60 -4.14 -8.23
C ILE A 218 -1.63 -3.35 -9.53
N MET A 219 -2.82 -3.15 -10.09
CA MET A 219 -3.03 -2.43 -11.33
C MET A 219 -3.76 -1.10 -11.06
N GLY A 220 -3.20 -0.01 -11.57
CA GLY A 220 -3.79 1.31 -11.51
C GLY A 220 -4.74 1.56 -12.67
N GLN A 221 -5.63 2.53 -12.51
CA GLN A 221 -6.54 2.98 -13.57
C GLN A 221 -5.81 3.52 -14.82
N ASP A 222 -4.54 3.91 -14.67
CA ASP A 222 -3.66 4.33 -15.78
C ASP A 222 -3.02 3.14 -16.52
N GLY A 223 -3.34 1.91 -16.14
CA GLY A 223 -2.81 0.67 -16.72
C GLY A 223 -1.42 0.28 -16.22
N LYS A 224 -0.81 1.04 -15.30
CA LYS A 224 0.45 0.62 -14.67
C LYS A 224 0.22 -0.56 -13.75
N VAL A 225 1.18 -1.47 -13.73
CA VAL A 225 1.14 -2.67 -12.90
C VAL A 225 2.39 -2.74 -12.04
N ARG A 226 2.21 -2.98 -10.74
CA ARG A 226 3.28 -3.33 -9.81
C ARG A 226 3.11 -4.76 -9.34
N LYS A 227 4.21 -5.52 -9.30
CA LYS A 227 4.23 -6.92 -8.87
C LYS A 227 5.02 -7.05 -7.59
N ASN A 228 4.44 -7.74 -6.63
CA ASN A 228 4.99 -7.93 -5.30
C ASN A 228 4.92 -9.41 -4.95
N VAL A 229 6.05 -9.99 -4.53
CA VAL A 229 6.10 -11.39 -4.10
C VAL A 229 6.18 -11.42 -2.59
N HIS A 230 5.26 -12.12 -1.94
CA HIS A 230 5.27 -12.38 -0.51
C HIS A 230 5.51 -13.87 -0.24
N PHE A 231 6.03 -14.16 0.94
CA PHE A 231 6.16 -15.53 1.42
C PHE A 231 5.52 -15.66 2.80
N VAL A 232 4.66 -16.68 2.97
CA VAL A 232 4.06 -17.03 4.25
C VAL A 232 4.43 -18.48 4.55
N PRO A 233 5.38 -18.73 5.48
CA PRO A 233 5.86 -20.09 5.76
C PRO A 233 4.77 -20.95 6.39
N GLU A 234 3.96 -20.36 7.27
CA GLU A 234 2.86 -21.01 7.97
C GLU A 234 1.67 -20.05 8.04
N TRP A 235 0.49 -20.51 7.63
CA TRP A 235 -0.73 -19.72 7.64
C TRP A 235 -1.87 -20.49 8.27
N SER A 236 -2.10 -20.18 9.55
CA SER A 236 -3.17 -20.80 10.34
C SER A 236 -4.56 -20.54 9.76
N SER A 237 -5.50 -21.41 10.12
CA SER A 237 -6.91 -21.25 9.78
C SER A 237 -7.53 -20.03 10.48
N ASN A 238 -8.40 -19.31 9.79
CA ASN A 238 -9.13 -18.13 10.25
C ASN A 238 -8.24 -16.95 10.68
N THR A 239 -7.01 -16.88 10.22
CA THR A 239 -6.11 -15.75 10.50
C THR A 239 -5.90 -14.86 9.29
N LEU A 240 -5.48 -13.63 9.57
CA LEU A 240 -5.13 -12.63 8.57
C LEU A 240 -3.61 -12.47 8.50
N VAL A 241 -3.12 -12.19 7.30
CA VAL A 241 -1.79 -11.65 7.07
C VAL A 241 -1.94 -10.30 6.37
N CYS A 242 -1.15 -9.34 6.84
CA CYS A 242 -1.05 -7.99 6.35
C CYS A 242 0.19 -7.87 5.46
N CYS A 243 0.05 -7.17 4.34
CA CYS A 243 1.11 -6.76 3.45
C CYS A 243 1.09 -5.24 3.34
N ARG A 244 2.25 -4.60 3.42
CA ARG A 244 2.43 -3.15 3.31
C ARG A 244 3.07 -2.80 1.97
N TYR A 245 2.54 -1.81 1.28
CA TYR A 245 3.12 -1.32 0.03
C TYR A 245 3.46 0.17 0.12
N ASP A 246 4.76 0.43 0.13
CA ASP A 246 5.31 1.78 0.08
C ASP A 246 5.23 2.31 -1.36
N SER A 247 5.52 3.60 -1.59
CA SER A 247 5.38 4.23 -2.93
C SER A 247 6.15 3.53 -4.06
N TYR A 248 7.18 2.74 -3.75
CA TYR A 248 7.92 1.94 -4.72
C TYR A 248 7.23 0.59 -5.06
N PHE A 249 6.35 0.10 -4.20
CA PHE A 249 5.70 -1.22 -4.29
C PHE A 249 4.20 -1.13 -4.60
N THR A 250 3.71 0.03 -5.00
CA THR A 250 2.31 0.23 -5.41
C THR A 250 2.18 1.14 -6.64
N VAL A 251 0.93 1.36 -7.05
CA VAL A 251 0.50 2.29 -8.10
C VAL A 251 -0.58 3.21 -7.52
N ASN A 252 -0.79 4.38 -8.11
CA ASN A 252 -1.85 5.29 -7.69
C ASN A 252 -3.18 4.98 -8.40
N ASN A 253 -4.29 5.32 -7.77
CA ASN A 253 -5.65 5.06 -8.22
C ASN A 253 -5.82 3.59 -8.60
N VAL A 254 -5.73 2.70 -7.60
CA VAL A 254 -5.80 1.25 -7.83
C VAL A 254 -7.17 0.89 -8.43
N ASP A 255 -7.18 0.00 -9.42
CA ASP A 255 -8.39 -0.54 -10.04
C ASP A 255 -8.60 -2.02 -9.63
N THR A 256 -7.54 -2.82 -9.75
CA THR A 256 -7.60 -4.24 -9.40
C THR A 256 -6.36 -4.72 -8.69
N VAL A 257 -6.54 -5.73 -7.85
CA VAL A 257 -5.48 -6.51 -7.23
C VAL A 257 -5.66 -7.96 -7.66
N ASP A 258 -4.73 -8.48 -8.44
CA ASP A 258 -4.68 -9.89 -8.81
C ASP A 258 -3.78 -10.66 -7.84
N ILE A 259 -4.28 -11.78 -7.34
CA ILE A 259 -3.57 -12.61 -6.39
C ILE A 259 -3.37 -13.99 -7.01
N THR A 260 -2.12 -14.41 -7.13
CA THR A 260 -1.74 -15.76 -7.52
C THR A 260 -0.96 -16.40 -6.40
N ILE A 261 -1.38 -17.60 -6.01
CA ILE A 261 -0.80 -18.32 -4.89
C ILE A 261 -0.24 -19.65 -5.37
N PHE A 262 1.01 -19.89 -5.00
CA PHE A 262 1.74 -21.12 -5.23
C PHE A 262 2.06 -21.77 -3.89
N SER A 263 1.56 -22.98 -3.67
CA SER A 263 1.97 -23.85 -2.55
C SER A 263 1.89 -25.31 -2.98
N PRO A 264 2.73 -26.21 -2.42
CA PRO A 264 2.67 -27.65 -2.67
C PRO A 264 1.30 -28.27 -2.40
N LYS A 265 0.54 -27.72 -1.44
CA LYS A 265 -0.77 -28.27 -1.02
C LYS A 265 -1.95 -27.57 -1.69
N PHE A 266 -1.82 -26.30 -2.06
CA PHE A 266 -2.92 -25.49 -2.59
C PHE A 266 -2.42 -24.34 -3.45
N SER A 267 -2.87 -24.28 -4.69
CA SER A 267 -2.58 -23.15 -5.59
C SER A 267 -3.86 -22.57 -6.13
N THR A 268 -3.94 -21.26 -6.22
CA THR A 268 -5.15 -20.56 -6.71
C THR A 268 -4.77 -19.26 -7.39
N LYS A 269 -5.65 -18.77 -8.25
CA LYS A 269 -5.61 -17.41 -8.77
C LYS A 269 -6.99 -16.79 -8.64
N PHE A 270 -7.05 -15.56 -8.15
CA PHE A 270 -8.30 -14.81 -8.04
C PHE A 270 -8.04 -13.31 -8.12
N ASN A 271 -9.06 -12.58 -8.55
CA ASN A 271 -9.03 -11.14 -8.72
C ASN A 271 -9.85 -10.47 -7.60
N TYR A 272 -9.34 -9.37 -7.09
CA TYR A 272 -10.07 -8.45 -6.23
C TYR A 272 -10.22 -7.12 -6.98
N LYS A 273 -11.47 -6.78 -7.29
CA LYS A 273 -11.80 -5.51 -7.94
C LYS A 273 -11.93 -4.43 -6.86
N TYR A 274 -10.96 -3.52 -6.82
CA TYR A 274 -11.03 -2.37 -5.94
C TYR A 274 -11.88 -1.29 -6.64
N SER A 275 -13.19 -1.43 -6.49
CA SER A 275 -14.10 -0.44 -7.04
C SER A 275 -13.84 0.91 -6.36
N GLY A 276 -13.83 2.00 -7.13
CA GLY A 276 -13.75 3.34 -6.55
C GLY A 276 -14.85 3.61 -5.50
N GLU A 277 -15.94 2.83 -5.50
CA GLU A 277 -16.97 2.85 -4.47
C GLU A 277 -16.46 2.39 -3.09
N GLU A 278 -15.67 1.32 -3.03
CA GLU A 278 -15.09 0.83 -1.76
C GLU A 278 -14.03 1.79 -1.23
N ALA A 279 -13.21 2.37 -2.13
CA ALA A 279 -12.31 3.46 -1.81
C ALA A 279 -13.07 4.66 -1.21
N ASN A 280 -14.14 5.10 -1.89
CA ASN A 280 -14.98 6.21 -1.43
C ASN A 280 -15.67 5.92 -0.11
N LYS A 281 -16.14 4.68 0.12
CA LYS A 281 -16.72 4.27 1.39
C LYS A 281 -15.70 4.40 2.52
N ASN A 282 -14.48 3.88 2.33
CA ASN A 282 -13.41 3.97 3.31
C ASN A 282 -13.03 5.43 3.61
N ILE A 283 -13.00 6.29 2.59
CA ILE A 283 -12.76 7.72 2.74
C ILE A 283 -13.94 8.41 3.46
N GLN A 284 -15.18 8.05 3.13
CA GLN A 284 -16.37 8.65 3.75
C GLN A 284 -16.49 8.27 5.24
N GLU A 285 -16.26 7.01 5.60
CA GLU A 285 -16.24 6.57 7.00
C GLU A 285 -15.22 7.35 7.85
N TYR A 286 -14.16 7.82 7.22
CA TYR A 286 -13.21 8.72 7.83
C TYR A 286 -13.74 10.16 7.91
N CYS A 287 -14.25 10.71 6.81
CA CYS A 287 -14.87 12.04 6.76
C CYS A 287 -15.98 12.21 7.80
N ASP A 288 -16.69 11.13 8.11
CA ASP A 288 -17.77 11.13 9.11
C ASP A 288 -17.24 11.32 10.54
N LYS A 289 -16.00 10.91 10.83
CA LYS A 289 -15.35 11.08 12.14
C LYS A 289 -14.76 12.47 12.33
N VAL A 290 -14.54 13.21 11.24
CA VAL A 290 -13.90 14.53 11.26
C VAL A 290 -14.85 15.57 11.87
N THR A 291 -14.29 16.35 12.80
CA THR A 291 -15.01 17.41 13.52
C THR A 291 -14.25 18.73 13.49
N PHE A 292 -14.99 19.84 13.42
CA PHE A 292 -14.42 21.19 13.51
C PHE A 292 -15.12 22.03 14.56
N ALA A 293 -14.37 22.90 15.23
CA ALA A 293 -14.92 24.08 15.89
C ALA A 293 -14.93 25.25 14.90
N MET A 294 -15.80 26.23 15.13
CA MET A 294 -15.94 27.39 14.27
C MET A 294 -15.93 28.67 15.11
N ILE A 295 -15.23 29.70 14.63
CA ILE A 295 -15.34 31.07 15.13
C ILE A 295 -15.67 31.99 13.96
N TYR A 296 -16.84 32.62 14.01
CA TYR A 296 -17.21 33.69 13.08
C TYR A 296 -16.54 35.01 13.50
N ARG A 297 -15.98 35.72 12.53
CA ARG A 297 -15.42 37.06 12.70
C ARG A 297 -16.35 38.06 12.00
N PRO A 298 -17.23 38.76 12.74
CA PRO A 298 -18.08 39.80 12.17
C PRO A 298 -17.23 41.01 11.76
N PHE A 299 -17.70 41.74 10.75
CA PHE A 299 -17.12 43.04 10.39
C PHE A 299 -17.49 44.08 11.45
N LYS A 300 -16.48 44.77 11.99
CA LYS A 300 -16.68 45.89 12.93
C LYS A 300 -16.38 47.24 12.27
N ALA A 301 -17.45 47.96 11.94
CA ALA A 301 -17.34 49.32 11.43
C ALA A 301 -16.53 50.23 12.39
N GLY A 302 -15.53 50.94 11.85
CA GLY A 302 -14.69 51.88 12.61
C GLY A 302 -13.36 51.30 13.10
N VAL A 303 -13.06 50.02 12.89
CA VAL A 303 -11.73 49.43 13.14
C VAL A 303 -10.89 49.52 11.87
N PHE A 304 -9.75 50.22 11.93
CA PHE A 304 -8.94 50.63 10.77
C PHE A 304 -8.33 49.46 9.96
N TRP A 305 -8.44 48.23 10.44
CA TRP A 305 -7.82 47.02 9.88
C TRP A 305 -8.78 45.81 9.79
N ASP A 306 -10.08 46.01 10.08
CA ASP A 306 -11.10 44.97 10.04
C ASP A 306 -12.13 45.35 8.96
N ASP A 307 -11.81 45.05 7.71
CA ASP A 307 -12.64 45.38 6.55
C ASP A 307 -13.30 44.15 5.90
N GLN A 308 -13.15 42.97 6.50
CA GLN A 308 -13.60 41.71 5.94
C GLN A 308 -14.22 40.77 6.99
N ARG A 309 -15.38 40.23 6.65
CA ARG A 309 -15.99 39.14 7.42
C ARG A 309 -15.22 37.86 7.13
N ALA A 310 -15.06 37.02 8.15
CA ALA A 310 -14.35 35.76 7.97
C ALA A 310 -14.91 34.69 8.88
N VAL A 311 -14.53 33.45 8.60
CA VAL A 311 -14.73 32.34 9.52
C VAL A 311 -13.41 31.63 9.73
N ASN A 312 -13.16 31.20 10.96
CA ASN A 312 -12.08 30.28 11.26
C ASN A 312 -12.68 28.95 11.64
N PHE A 313 -12.15 27.90 11.04
CA PHE A 313 -12.43 26.55 11.48
C PHE A 313 -11.18 25.99 12.14
N TYR A 314 -11.37 25.29 13.25
CA TYR A 314 -10.35 24.55 13.95
C TYR A 314 -10.62 23.07 13.78
N TYR A 315 -9.66 22.33 13.21
CA TYR A 315 -9.81 20.89 13.09
C TYR A 315 -9.60 20.24 14.47
N LEU A 316 -10.70 19.82 15.11
CA LEU A 316 -10.70 19.31 16.48
C LEU A 316 -10.17 17.88 16.58
N GLY A 317 -10.47 17.04 15.58
CA GLY A 317 -10.02 15.66 15.55
C GLY A 317 -10.99 14.73 14.84
N GLY A 318 -10.62 13.45 14.84
CA GLY A 318 -11.28 12.39 14.07
C GLY A 318 -10.40 11.76 13.01
N GLY A 319 -9.12 12.17 12.92
CA GLY A 319 -8.30 11.64 11.84
C GLY A 319 -6.87 12.12 11.63
N GLY A 320 -6.34 13.06 12.41
CA GLY A 320 -4.95 13.53 12.31
C GLY A 320 -4.65 14.45 11.13
N PHE A 321 -5.22 14.18 9.95
CA PHE A 321 -4.81 14.85 8.71
C PHE A 321 -5.89 14.82 7.61
N LEU A 322 -6.21 15.97 7.02
CA LEU A 322 -6.98 16.04 5.77
C LEU A 322 -6.03 16.34 4.61
N PRO A 323 -6.12 15.59 3.50
CA PRO A 323 -5.29 15.84 2.33
C PRO A 323 -5.74 17.09 1.56
N MET A 324 -5.14 17.29 0.39
CA MET A 324 -5.55 18.35 -0.53
C MET A 324 -7.06 18.27 -0.74
N CYS A 325 -7.74 19.39 -0.47
CA CYS A 325 -9.19 19.46 -0.49
C CYS A 325 -9.68 20.81 -0.95
N LYS A 326 -10.91 20.81 -1.47
CA LYS A 326 -11.66 22.00 -1.82
C LYS A 326 -12.67 22.25 -0.70
N VAL A 327 -12.59 23.42 -0.09
CA VAL A 327 -13.47 23.86 0.99
C VAL A 327 -14.41 24.92 0.45
N GLU A 328 -15.70 24.65 0.49
CA GLU A 328 -16.75 25.61 0.22
C GLU A 328 -17.38 26.04 1.54
N VAL A 329 -17.47 27.35 1.77
CA VAL A 329 -18.13 27.92 2.94
C VAL A 329 -19.29 28.76 2.46
N THR A 330 -20.50 28.44 2.93
CA THR A 330 -21.74 29.17 2.60
C THR A 330 -22.32 29.83 3.84
N PHE A 331 -22.50 31.14 3.78
CA PHE A 331 -23.06 31.99 4.83
C PHE A 331 -24.55 32.24 4.57
N LYS A 332 -25.42 32.07 5.57
CA LYS A 332 -26.88 32.14 5.39
C LYS A 332 -27.58 32.95 6.47
N ASN A 333 -28.58 33.74 6.06
CA ASN A 333 -29.52 34.41 6.96
C ASN A 333 -30.90 34.54 6.29
N GLY A 334 -31.86 33.71 6.70
CA GLY A 334 -33.18 33.64 6.06
C GLY A 334 -33.07 33.26 4.59
N ASN A 335 -33.51 34.14 3.69
CA ASN A 335 -33.44 33.94 2.24
C ASN A 335 -32.11 34.39 1.62
N GLN A 336 -31.21 35.00 2.40
CA GLN A 336 -29.90 35.43 1.92
C GLN A 336 -28.88 34.28 2.06
N SER A 337 -28.10 34.05 1.01
CA SER A 337 -27.06 33.00 0.97
C SER A 337 -25.93 33.45 0.06
N GLU A 338 -24.69 33.40 0.56
CA GLU A 338 -23.47 33.70 -0.20
C GLU A 338 -22.39 32.68 0.11
N GLY A 339 -21.63 32.25 -0.88
CA GLY A 339 -20.65 31.18 -0.71
C GLY A 339 -19.37 31.39 -1.51
N TRP A 340 -18.27 30.92 -0.95
CA TRP A 340 -16.95 31.00 -1.57
C TRP A 340 -16.20 29.68 -1.43
N ILE A 341 -15.17 29.52 -2.25
CA ILE A 341 -14.42 28.29 -2.40
C ILE A 341 -12.94 28.58 -2.21
N TRP A 342 -12.27 27.72 -1.45
CA TRP A 342 -10.83 27.74 -1.24
C TRP A 342 -10.25 26.36 -1.52
N ASN A 343 -9.10 26.33 -2.19
CA ASN A 343 -8.29 25.13 -2.29
C ASN A 343 -7.28 25.12 -1.13
N ARG A 344 -7.11 23.98 -0.48
CA ARG A 344 -6.15 23.77 0.60
C ARG A 344 -5.28 22.58 0.24
N ASP A 345 -3.97 22.72 0.42
CA ASP A 345 -3.01 21.65 0.17
C ASP A 345 -3.13 20.53 1.20
N ASN A 346 -3.47 20.88 2.44
CA ASN A 346 -3.80 19.98 3.54
C ASN A 346 -4.45 20.74 4.70
N TRP A 347 -4.92 19.99 5.70
CA TRP A 347 -5.34 20.52 6.99
C TRP A 347 -4.98 19.55 8.11
N ILE A 348 -4.08 19.99 9.00
CA ILE A 348 -3.56 19.16 10.08
C ILE A 348 -4.49 19.27 11.30
N GLU A 349 -4.63 18.19 12.07
CA GLU A 349 -5.39 18.22 13.31
C GLU A 349 -4.81 19.27 14.27
N LYS A 350 -5.69 19.98 14.99
CA LYS A 350 -5.35 21.11 15.86
C LYS A 350 -4.84 22.35 15.12
N GLU A 351 -5.10 22.46 13.83
CA GLU A 351 -4.78 23.64 13.03
C GLU A 351 -6.03 24.51 12.79
N TRP A 352 -5.85 25.83 12.91
CA TRP A 352 -6.82 26.83 12.48
C TRP A 352 -6.63 27.17 11.00
N LYS A 353 -7.71 27.21 10.23
CA LYS A 353 -7.73 27.78 8.88
C LYS A 353 -8.72 28.94 8.82
N LEU A 354 -8.22 30.08 8.35
CA LEU A 354 -8.98 31.30 8.12
C LEU A 354 -9.56 31.33 6.70
N PHE A 355 -10.84 31.67 6.58
CA PHE A 355 -11.55 31.83 5.31
C PHE A 355 -12.15 33.23 5.26
N GLU A 356 -11.45 34.15 4.60
CA GLU A 356 -11.83 35.56 4.46
C GLU A 356 -12.76 35.76 3.27
N THR A 357 -13.90 36.38 3.51
CA THR A 357 -14.79 36.78 2.42
C THR A 357 -14.15 37.92 1.62
N PRO A 358 -14.36 37.98 0.29
CA PRO A 358 -13.93 39.15 -0.49
C PRO A 358 -14.49 40.43 0.12
N LYS A 359 -13.72 41.51 0.04
CA LYS A 359 -14.15 42.83 0.55
C LYS A 359 -15.50 43.23 -0.05
N GLY A 360 -16.48 43.48 0.82
CA GLY A 360 -17.86 43.81 0.42
C GLY A 360 -18.67 42.64 -0.15
N GLY A 361 -18.12 41.43 -0.19
CA GLY A 361 -18.76 40.24 -0.73
C GLY A 361 -19.86 39.68 0.17
N LEU A 362 -19.75 39.82 1.49
CA LEU A 362 -20.79 39.41 2.44
C LEU A 362 -21.51 40.63 3.02
N THR A 363 -22.75 40.85 2.59
CA THR A 363 -23.54 42.06 2.91
C THR A 363 -24.50 41.91 4.09
N PHE A 364 -24.56 40.74 4.72
CA PHE A 364 -25.48 40.43 5.82
C PHE A 364 -24.83 39.55 6.88
N ASP A 365 -25.23 39.71 8.14
CA ASP A 365 -24.73 38.85 9.23
C ASP A 365 -25.36 37.46 9.15
N PRO A 366 -24.54 36.41 9.01
CA PRO A 366 -25.02 35.04 8.93
C PRO A 366 -25.60 34.59 10.26
N LYS A 367 -26.71 33.83 10.22
CA LYS A 367 -27.20 33.04 11.37
C LYS A 367 -26.66 31.62 11.35
N THR A 368 -26.35 31.12 10.16
CA THR A 368 -25.75 29.80 9.97
C THR A 368 -24.65 29.85 8.93
N ILE A 369 -23.62 29.02 9.12
CA ILE A 369 -22.52 28.85 8.18
C ILE A 369 -22.41 27.35 7.88
N ASP A 370 -22.51 27.00 6.60
CA ASP A 370 -22.27 25.66 6.10
C ASP A 370 -20.83 25.54 5.61
N ILE A 371 -20.19 24.42 5.91
CA ILE A 371 -18.93 24.02 5.32
C ILE A 371 -19.13 22.70 4.55
N LEU A 372 -18.64 22.68 3.33
CA LEU A 372 -18.55 21.50 2.48
C LEU A 372 -17.09 21.31 2.08
N ILE A 373 -16.50 20.18 2.45
CA ILE A 373 -15.15 19.79 2.06
C ILE A 373 -15.26 18.62 1.10
N THR A 374 -14.59 18.73 -0.04
CA THR A 374 -14.54 17.71 -1.09
C THR A 374 -13.09 17.41 -1.45
N PHE A 375 -12.84 16.22 -1.99
CA PHE A 375 -11.49 15.72 -2.25
C PHE A 375 -11.31 15.38 -3.73
N PRO A 376 -10.11 15.60 -4.31
CA PRO A 376 -9.81 15.14 -5.65
C PRO A 376 -10.02 13.63 -5.79
N ASN A 377 -10.58 13.21 -6.93
CA ASN A 377 -10.80 11.80 -7.30
C ASN A 377 -11.64 10.98 -6.30
N SER A 378 -12.40 11.63 -5.43
CA SER A 378 -13.30 10.98 -4.48
C SER A 378 -14.66 11.66 -4.49
N THR A 379 -15.72 10.87 -4.32
CA THR A 379 -17.07 11.40 -4.09
C THR A 379 -17.37 11.61 -2.60
N ALA A 380 -16.43 11.27 -1.72
CA ALA A 380 -16.57 11.49 -0.29
C ALA A 380 -16.54 12.99 0.03
N GLN A 381 -17.31 13.38 1.03
CA GLN A 381 -17.44 14.78 1.44
C GLN A 381 -17.64 14.92 2.95
N ILE A 382 -17.17 16.04 3.48
CA ILE A 382 -17.52 16.48 4.84
C ILE A 382 -18.48 17.64 4.72
N LYS A 383 -19.71 17.47 5.21
CA LYS A 383 -20.70 18.54 5.27
C LYS A 383 -21.10 18.81 6.71
N ARG A 384 -21.00 20.06 7.15
CA ARG A 384 -21.39 20.50 8.50
C ARG A 384 -22.09 21.86 8.43
N THR A 385 -22.99 22.09 9.36
CA THR A 385 -23.71 23.36 9.54
C THR A 385 -23.48 23.86 10.95
N TYR A 386 -23.07 25.11 11.07
CA TYR A 386 -22.79 25.78 12.33
C TYR A 386 -23.77 26.91 12.53
N LYS A 387 -24.26 27.08 13.76
CA LYS A 387 -24.97 28.28 14.17
C LYS A 387 -23.96 29.34 14.56
N VAL A 388 -24.22 30.58 14.18
CA VAL A 388 -23.43 31.74 14.59
C VAL A 388 -24.08 32.27 15.86
N GLU A 389 -23.31 32.26 16.95
CA GLU A 389 -23.71 32.80 18.26
C GLU A 389 -23.47 34.30 18.37
#